data_AF-A0A933P246-F1
#
_entry.id   AF-A0A933P246-F1
#
_cell.length_a   1.000
_cell.length_b   1.000
_cell.length_c   1.000
_cell.angle_alpha   90.00
_cell.angle_beta   90.00
_cell.angle_gamma   90.00
#
_symmetry.space_group_name_H-M   'P 1'
#
loop_
_entity.id
_entity.type
_entity.pdbx_description
1 polymer ?
#
loop_
_entity_poly.entity_id
_entity_poly.type
_entity_poly.pdbx_seq_one_letter_code
_entity_poly.pdbx_strand_id
1 'polypeptide(L)'
;MKTKRIVLMIALTISVNCIADQNIRQVGTLTQIEGKVTLFTNPEKSLGKVIQNTLPHALFENEYYAVKEAQISDVVEEGNIIRTAVGAKAKIVFDNGDQYMIGSGTAYRVHWNVNPANPDTQLKLMHGKLRGVINKNGPRGKLTIRTRAATMGVRGTDFYIGDSDEGVGTQVTILRGEVSLKPVSEKAQTVTIKSGFSGEVQKEQTLTAKPNVVDVRKATKEDLVVVHDCSKIKPEPQKEKLPEPIKQKIELLEKKCTEATLNAIKTEDPKLYAELNTKGIQSADEINMQTVKQLFKEAPAAPKKKKPQEGELLKGLDPQTYEKYFKALE
;
A
#
# COMPACT_ATOMS: atom_id res chain seq x y z
N MET A 1 -74.48 -34.92 8.70
CA MET A 1 -73.16 -35.05 8.04
C MET A 1 -72.28 -33.89 8.48
N LYS A 2 -71.17 -34.16 9.18
CA LYS A 2 -70.30 -33.13 9.78
C LYS A 2 -69.26 -32.66 8.76
N THR A 3 -69.28 -31.38 8.44
CA THR A 3 -68.33 -30.71 7.53
C THR A 3 -66.99 -30.51 8.26
N LYS A 4 -65.95 -31.25 7.85
CA LYS A 4 -64.58 -31.10 8.37
C LYS A 4 -63.96 -29.82 7.79
N ARG A 5 -63.59 -28.87 8.66
CA ARG A 5 -62.71 -27.75 8.32
C ARG A 5 -61.28 -28.27 8.27
N ILE A 6 -60.66 -28.20 7.10
CA ILE A 6 -59.23 -28.45 6.89
C ILE A 6 -58.50 -27.13 7.18
N VAL A 7 -57.71 -27.11 8.24
CA VAL A 7 -56.78 -26.02 8.53
C VAL A 7 -55.50 -26.29 7.74
N LEU A 8 -55.27 -25.48 6.71
CA LEU A 8 -54.05 -25.50 5.91
C LEU A 8 -52.98 -24.68 6.65
N MET A 9 -52.08 -25.34 7.38
CA MET A 9 -50.86 -24.71 7.90
C MET A 9 -49.91 -24.44 6.73
N ILE A 10 -49.77 -23.17 6.36
CA ILE A 10 -48.71 -22.71 5.46
C ILE A 10 -47.43 -22.60 6.28
N ALA A 11 -46.56 -23.61 6.17
CA ALA A 11 -45.20 -23.53 6.68
C ALA A 11 -44.40 -22.60 5.74
N LEU A 12 -44.20 -21.35 6.18
CA LEU A 12 -43.35 -20.38 5.51
C LEU A 12 -41.88 -20.79 5.76
N THR A 13 -41.32 -21.62 4.88
CA THR A 13 -39.89 -21.90 4.87
C THR A 13 -39.17 -20.64 4.42
N ILE A 14 -38.62 -19.90 5.39
CA ILE A 14 -37.65 -18.83 5.14
C ILE A 14 -36.38 -19.53 4.62
N SER A 15 -36.26 -19.61 3.30
CA SER A 15 -35.03 -20.00 2.63
C SER A 15 -34.00 -18.91 2.88
N VAL A 16 -33.20 -19.07 3.93
CA VAL A 16 -31.94 -18.31 4.08
C VAL A 16 -31.01 -18.84 3.00
N ASN A 17 -31.08 -18.27 1.80
CA ASN A 17 -30.03 -18.42 0.81
C ASN A 17 -28.81 -17.60 1.26
N CYS A 18 -28.15 -18.13 2.30
CA CYS A 18 -26.76 -17.85 2.61
C CYS A 18 -25.93 -18.61 1.57
N ILE A 19 -25.71 -18.01 0.41
CA ILE A 19 -24.62 -18.45 -0.47
C ILE A 19 -23.58 -17.35 -0.40
N ALA A 20 -22.54 -17.70 0.34
CA ALA A 20 -21.27 -17.02 0.40
C ALA A 20 -20.69 -16.91 -1.01
N ASP A 21 -20.94 -15.79 -1.69
CA ASP A 21 -20.06 -15.33 -2.74
C ASP A 21 -18.91 -14.56 -2.08
N GLN A 22 -18.09 -15.30 -1.33
CA GLN A 22 -16.75 -14.85 -0.92
C GLN A 22 -15.84 -14.91 -2.14
N ASN A 23 -16.24 -14.25 -3.23
CA ASN A 23 -15.29 -13.77 -4.22
C ASN A 23 -14.29 -12.96 -3.41
N ILE A 24 -13.07 -13.50 -3.24
CA ILE A 24 -11.98 -12.85 -2.53
C ILE A 24 -11.62 -11.61 -3.35
N ARG A 25 -12.35 -10.52 -3.12
CA ARG A 25 -12.12 -9.25 -3.78
C ARG A 25 -10.83 -8.72 -3.17
N GLN A 26 -9.78 -8.64 -3.99
CA GLN A 26 -8.51 -8.02 -3.61
C GLN A 26 -8.60 -6.49 -3.51
N VAL A 27 -9.81 -5.98 -3.35
CA VAL A 27 -10.21 -4.59 -3.45
C VAL A 27 -9.81 -3.84 -2.18
N GLY A 28 -9.21 -2.67 -2.35
CA GLY A 28 -8.83 -1.78 -1.26
C GLY A 28 -9.89 -0.70 -1.05
N THR A 29 -10.03 -0.20 0.18
CA THR A 29 -10.83 0.98 0.49
C THR A 29 -9.95 2.05 1.11
N LEU A 30 -10.05 3.30 0.65
CA LEU A 30 -9.40 4.44 1.28
C LEU A 30 -10.08 4.75 2.61
N THR A 31 -9.36 4.56 3.72
CA THR A 31 -9.90 4.78 5.09
C THR A 31 -9.43 6.08 5.72
N GLN A 32 -8.31 6.62 5.24
CA GLN A 32 -7.76 7.90 5.68
C GLN A 32 -7.13 8.63 4.50
N ILE A 33 -7.29 9.96 4.47
CA ILE A 33 -6.68 10.86 3.50
C ILE A 33 -6.20 12.10 4.28
N GLU A 34 -5.01 12.58 3.97
CA GLU A 34 -4.50 13.89 4.39
C GLU A 34 -4.06 14.62 3.12
N GLY A 35 -4.75 15.71 2.75
CA GLY A 35 -4.40 16.52 1.58
C GLY A 35 -4.84 15.91 0.24
N LYS A 36 -4.31 16.44 -0.87
CA LYS A 36 -4.80 16.11 -2.21
C LYS A 36 -4.32 14.73 -2.69
N VAL A 37 -5.29 13.84 -2.92
CA VAL A 37 -5.07 12.50 -3.48
C VAL A 37 -5.89 12.36 -4.75
N THR A 38 -5.27 11.86 -5.82
CA THR A 38 -5.92 11.63 -7.11
C THR A 38 -6.00 10.14 -7.38
N LEU A 39 -7.18 9.69 -7.81
CA LEU A 39 -7.43 8.31 -8.21
C LEU A 39 -7.68 8.27 -9.72
N PHE A 40 -6.95 7.39 -10.41
CA PHE A 40 -7.14 7.09 -11.82
C PHE A 40 -7.81 5.71 -11.91
N THR A 41 -9.02 5.66 -12.44
CA THR A 41 -9.86 4.47 -12.51
C THR A 41 -10.18 4.10 -13.95
N ASN A 42 -10.75 2.91 -14.12
CA ASN A 42 -11.28 2.41 -15.40
C ASN A 42 -10.25 2.48 -16.55
N PRO A 43 -9.08 1.81 -16.43
CA PRO A 43 -8.09 1.76 -17.49
C PRO A 43 -8.69 1.17 -18.76
N GLU A 44 -8.62 1.90 -19.87
CA GLU A 44 -9.18 1.51 -21.16
C GLU A 44 -8.18 1.78 -22.30
N LYS A 45 -8.10 0.88 -23.26
CA LYS A 45 -7.18 1.03 -24.41
C LYS A 45 -7.67 2.02 -25.47
N SER A 46 -8.95 2.41 -25.40
CA SER A 46 -9.58 3.29 -26.38
C SER A 46 -10.38 4.40 -25.71
N LEU A 47 -10.14 5.64 -26.11
CA LEU A 47 -10.78 6.83 -25.56
C LEU A 47 -12.32 6.78 -25.66
N GLY A 48 -12.88 6.21 -26.73
CA GLY A 48 -14.32 6.18 -26.99
C GLY A 48 -15.18 5.49 -25.93
N LYS A 49 -14.62 4.55 -25.14
CA LYS A 49 -15.32 3.92 -24.01
C LYS A 49 -15.28 4.76 -22.73
N VAL A 50 -14.26 5.60 -22.59
CA VAL A 50 -14.06 6.42 -21.38
C VAL A 50 -14.87 7.72 -21.46
N ILE A 51 -15.07 8.28 -22.66
CA ILE A 51 -15.84 9.52 -22.90
C ILE A 51 -17.31 9.41 -22.43
N GLN A 52 -17.87 8.20 -22.30
CA GLN A 52 -19.20 8.02 -21.71
C GLN A 52 -19.28 8.48 -20.24
N ASN A 53 -18.12 8.58 -19.57
CA ASN A 53 -17.99 9.00 -18.19
C ASN A 53 -17.52 10.47 -18.17
N THR A 54 -18.32 11.38 -17.61
CA THR A 54 -18.09 12.85 -17.59
C THR A 54 -16.90 13.29 -16.72
N LEU A 55 -16.11 12.36 -16.20
CA LEU A 55 -14.91 12.64 -15.43
C LEU A 55 -13.78 13.11 -16.36
N PRO A 56 -12.85 13.96 -15.89
CA PRO A 56 -11.62 14.26 -16.62
C PRO A 56 -10.85 12.98 -16.96
N HIS A 57 -10.10 12.98 -18.06
CA HIS A 57 -9.35 11.81 -18.50
C HIS A 57 -7.84 12.06 -18.56
N ALA A 58 -7.05 11.00 -18.40
CA ALA A 58 -5.60 11.05 -18.58
C ALA A 58 -5.09 9.82 -19.32
N LEU A 59 -4.09 10.00 -20.19
CA LEU A 59 -3.38 8.93 -20.87
C LEU A 59 -2.14 8.55 -20.07
N PHE A 60 -2.01 7.28 -19.68
CA PHE A 60 -0.84 6.74 -19.02
C PHE A 60 -0.53 5.34 -19.56
N GLU A 61 0.71 5.08 -19.98
CA GLU A 61 1.16 3.79 -20.53
C GLU A 61 0.24 3.21 -21.63
N ASN A 62 -0.25 4.08 -22.53
CA ASN A 62 -1.17 3.75 -23.63
C ASN A 62 -2.59 3.33 -23.18
N GLU A 63 -2.97 3.65 -21.94
CA GLU A 63 -4.32 3.45 -21.42
C GLU A 63 -4.91 4.78 -20.97
N TYR A 64 -6.18 4.99 -21.26
CA TYR A 64 -6.96 6.12 -20.80
C TYR A 64 -7.60 5.79 -19.46
N TYR A 65 -7.59 6.76 -18.56
CA TYR A 65 -8.14 6.65 -17.22
C TYR A 65 -9.17 7.74 -17.00
N ALA A 66 -10.21 7.43 -16.24
CA ALA A 66 -11.03 8.44 -15.59
C ALA A 66 -10.29 8.96 -14.34
N VAL A 67 -10.25 10.26 -14.16
CA VAL A 67 -9.48 10.93 -13.10
C VAL A 67 -10.43 11.63 -12.16
N LYS A 68 -10.30 11.36 -10.86
CA LYS A 68 -11.02 12.09 -9.82
C LYS A 68 -10.15 12.37 -8.61
N GLU A 69 -10.54 13.39 -7.85
CA GLU A 69 -10.03 13.55 -6.48
C GLU A 69 -10.58 12.42 -5.61
N ALA A 70 -9.69 11.75 -4.88
CA ALA A 70 -10.05 10.61 -4.08
C ALA A 70 -10.73 11.07 -2.79
N GLN A 71 -11.78 10.36 -2.41
CA GLN A 71 -12.51 10.58 -1.15
C GLN A 71 -12.35 9.39 -0.23
N ILE A 72 -12.54 9.61 1.08
CA ILE A 72 -12.65 8.50 2.02
C ILE A 72 -13.81 7.59 1.55
N SER A 73 -13.61 6.28 1.68
CA SER A 73 -14.47 5.20 1.15
C SER A 73 -14.33 4.88 -0.33
N ASP A 74 -13.57 5.68 -1.10
CA ASP A 74 -13.25 5.32 -2.48
C ASP A 74 -12.55 3.97 -2.54
N VAL A 75 -12.91 3.23 -3.57
CA VAL A 75 -12.49 1.87 -3.79
C VAL A 75 -11.30 1.87 -4.75
N VAL A 76 -10.28 1.07 -4.41
CA VAL A 76 -9.12 0.82 -5.24
C VAL A 76 -9.27 -0.56 -5.87
N GLU A 77 -9.43 -0.55 -7.19
CA GLU A 77 -9.68 -1.74 -8.01
C GLU A 77 -8.50 -2.07 -8.93
N GLU A 78 -8.67 -3.15 -9.68
CA GLU A 78 -7.62 -3.66 -10.56
C GLU A 78 -7.19 -2.60 -11.59
N GLY A 79 -5.88 -2.46 -11.75
CA GLY A 79 -5.29 -1.53 -12.72
C GLY A 79 -5.37 -0.06 -12.32
N ASN A 80 -5.98 0.29 -11.18
CA ASN A 80 -6.09 1.67 -10.71
C ASN A 80 -4.70 2.26 -10.38
N ILE A 81 -4.58 3.58 -10.52
CA ILE A 81 -3.40 4.35 -10.10
C ILE A 81 -3.80 5.30 -8.99
N ILE A 82 -3.03 5.29 -7.90
CA ILE A 82 -3.19 6.22 -6.78
C ILE A 82 -2.02 7.18 -6.83
N ARG A 83 -2.33 8.48 -6.69
CA ARG A 83 -1.34 9.55 -6.67
C ARG A 83 -1.56 10.50 -5.50
N THR A 84 -0.55 10.66 -4.64
CA THR A 84 -0.55 11.68 -3.58
C THR A 84 0.25 12.89 -4.03
N ALA A 85 -0.28 14.10 -3.80
CA ALA A 85 0.48 15.33 -3.98
C ALA A 85 1.62 15.45 -2.94
N VAL A 86 2.47 16.47 -3.10
CA VAL A 86 3.46 16.84 -2.08
C VAL A 86 2.74 17.22 -0.79
N GLY A 87 3.18 16.65 0.33
CA GLY A 87 2.55 16.79 1.64
C GLY A 87 1.31 15.92 1.85
N ALA A 88 0.76 15.29 0.82
CA ALA A 88 -0.45 14.47 0.93
C ALA A 88 -0.15 13.02 1.28
N LYS A 89 -1.07 12.35 1.99
CA LYS A 89 -0.95 10.94 2.37
C LYS A 89 -2.29 10.24 2.31
N ALA A 90 -2.26 8.92 2.20
CA ALA A 90 -3.46 8.11 2.19
C ALA A 90 -3.23 6.75 2.86
N LYS A 91 -4.30 6.21 3.45
CA LYS A 91 -4.34 4.84 3.96
C LYS A 91 -5.37 4.05 3.18
N ILE A 92 -4.94 2.92 2.65
CA ILE A 92 -5.82 1.92 2.05
C ILE A 92 -5.83 0.70 2.96
N VAL A 93 -7.03 0.23 3.29
CA VAL A 93 -7.24 -1.02 4.01
C VAL A 93 -8.01 -1.96 3.10
N PHE A 94 -7.54 -3.19 3.02
CA PHE A 94 -8.17 -4.24 2.23
C PHE A 94 -9.05 -5.14 3.09
N ASP A 95 -9.97 -5.87 2.46
CA ASP A 95 -10.95 -6.70 3.16
C ASP A 95 -10.34 -7.81 4.04
N ASN A 96 -9.09 -8.20 3.75
CA ASN A 96 -8.31 -9.18 4.50
C ASN A 96 -7.45 -8.58 5.63
N GLY A 97 -7.54 -7.28 5.87
CA GLY A 97 -6.77 -6.57 6.89
C GLY A 97 -5.37 -6.12 6.45
N ASP A 98 -4.94 -6.40 5.22
CA ASP A 98 -3.74 -5.78 4.67
C ASP A 98 -3.93 -4.26 4.61
N GLN A 99 -2.83 -3.52 4.73
CA GLN A 99 -2.86 -2.07 4.63
C GLN A 99 -1.68 -1.51 3.85
N TYR A 100 -1.94 -0.44 3.10
CA TYR A 100 -0.94 0.42 2.49
C TYR A 100 -1.06 1.83 3.04
N MET A 101 0.03 2.34 3.61
CA MET A 101 0.19 3.74 3.97
C MET A 101 1.04 4.40 2.89
N ILE A 102 0.45 5.35 2.18
CA ILE A 102 1.00 6.00 1.00
C ILE A 102 1.55 7.36 1.44
N GLY A 103 2.85 7.56 1.25
CA GLY A 103 3.52 8.80 1.61
C GLY A 103 3.33 9.92 0.59
N SER A 104 3.85 11.10 0.94
CA SER A 104 3.88 12.29 0.07
C SER A 104 4.55 12.06 -1.27
N GLY A 105 3.96 12.61 -2.33
CA GLY A 105 4.54 12.59 -3.69
C GLY A 105 4.72 11.16 -4.20
N THR A 106 3.71 10.32 -4.05
CA THR A 106 3.76 8.90 -4.42
C THR A 106 2.79 8.62 -5.54
N ALA A 107 3.26 7.85 -6.53
CA ALA A 107 2.41 7.29 -7.56
C ALA A 107 2.69 5.79 -7.68
N TYR A 108 1.63 4.98 -7.58
CA TYR A 108 1.75 3.56 -7.87
C TYR A 108 0.50 3.03 -8.56
N ARG A 109 0.71 1.97 -9.35
CA ARG A 109 -0.33 1.20 -10.00
C ARG A 109 -0.50 -0.14 -9.30
N VAL A 110 -1.72 -0.56 -9.10
CA VAL A 110 -2.02 -1.88 -8.53
C VAL A 110 -2.51 -2.83 -9.61
N HIS A 111 -2.05 -4.07 -9.52
CA HIS A 111 -2.41 -5.17 -10.41
C HIS A 111 -2.66 -6.44 -9.61
N TRP A 112 -3.62 -7.24 -10.00
CA TRP A 112 -3.87 -8.57 -9.50
C TRP A 112 -4.65 -9.41 -10.48
N ASN A 113 -4.42 -10.72 -10.39
CA ASN A 113 -5.22 -11.68 -11.10
C ASN A 113 -6.60 -11.79 -10.45
N VAL A 114 -7.63 -11.44 -11.20
CA VAL A 114 -9.03 -11.61 -10.79
C VAL A 114 -9.42 -13.09 -10.65
N ASN A 115 -8.66 -14.00 -11.28
CA ASN A 115 -8.86 -15.44 -11.13
C ASN A 115 -8.21 -15.95 -9.82
N PRO A 116 -9.02 -16.40 -8.84
CA PRO A 116 -8.52 -16.86 -7.55
C PRO A 116 -7.69 -18.15 -7.62
N ALA A 117 -7.73 -18.91 -8.73
CA ALA A 117 -6.95 -20.14 -8.91
C ALA A 117 -5.44 -19.88 -9.07
N ASN A 118 -5.05 -18.67 -9.49
CA ASN A 118 -3.66 -18.26 -9.58
C ASN A 118 -3.50 -16.84 -9.05
N PRO A 119 -3.56 -16.66 -7.70
CA PRO A 119 -3.46 -15.35 -7.11
C PRO A 119 -2.05 -14.81 -7.32
N ASP A 120 -1.98 -13.77 -8.14
CA ASP A 120 -0.80 -12.95 -8.35
C ASP A 120 -1.22 -11.52 -8.06
N THR A 121 -0.45 -10.83 -7.24
CA THR A 121 -0.68 -9.41 -6.93
C THR A 121 0.61 -8.68 -7.20
N GLN A 122 0.56 -7.66 -8.03
CA GLN A 122 1.68 -6.84 -8.41
C GLN A 122 1.39 -5.38 -8.03
N LEU A 123 2.35 -4.72 -7.42
CA LEU A 123 2.32 -3.28 -7.18
C LEU A 123 3.47 -2.65 -7.97
N LYS A 124 3.18 -1.73 -8.88
CA LYS A 124 4.21 -0.97 -9.60
C LYS A 124 4.32 0.41 -8.98
N LEU A 125 5.35 0.59 -8.15
CA LEU A 125 5.70 1.88 -7.54
C LEU A 125 6.53 2.67 -8.54
N MET A 126 5.95 3.73 -9.10
CA MET A 126 6.61 4.57 -10.10
C MET A 126 7.62 5.52 -9.45
N HIS A 127 7.21 6.13 -8.35
CA HIS A 127 8.03 6.98 -7.48
C HIS A 127 7.29 7.18 -6.14
N GLY A 128 8.03 7.65 -5.13
CA GLY A 128 7.51 8.02 -3.82
C GLY A 128 7.78 6.98 -2.75
N LYS A 129 6.87 6.88 -1.78
CA LYS A 129 7.07 6.16 -0.52
C LYS A 129 5.82 5.38 -0.16
N LEU A 130 5.98 4.12 0.22
CA LEU A 130 4.88 3.26 0.64
C LEU A 130 5.33 2.39 1.81
N ARG A 131 4.49 2.27 2.84
CA ARG A 131 4.60 1.22 3.85
C ARG A 131 3.47 0.23 3.65
N GLY A 132 3.80 -1.06 3.61
CA GLY A 132 2.82 -2.13 3.53
C GLY A 132 2.90 -3.04 4.75
N VAL A 133 1.73 -3.40 5.27
CA VAL A 133 1.60 -4.48 6.26
C VAL A 133 0.75 -5.56 5.64
N ILE A 134 1.40 -6.68 5.30
CA ILE A 134 0.79 -7.79 4.57
C ILE A 134 0.62 -8.97 5.49
N ASN A 135 -0.58 -9.54 5.50
CA ASN A 135 -0.90 -10.76 6.21
C ASN A 135 -0.32 -11.97 5.47
N LYS A 136 0.47 -12.79 6.17
CA LYS A 136 1.13 -13.97 5.62
C LYS A 136 0.16 -15.00 5.03
N ASN A 137 -1.04 -15.08 5.60
CA ASN A 137 -2.09 -16.04 5.22
C ASN A 137 -3.19 -15.38 4.37
N GLY A 138 -2.99 -14.14 3.92
CA GLY A 138 -3.94 -13.42 3.08
C GLY A 138 -3.87 -13.83 1.60
N PRO A 139 -4.85 -13.41 0.79
CA PRO A 139 -4.86 -13.62 -0.67
C PRO A 139 -3.67 -13.01 -1.43
N ARG A 140 -2.95 -12.08 -0.80
CA ARG A 140 -1.71 -11.46 -1.29
C ARG A 140 -0.44 -12.24 -0.92
N GLY A 141 -0.54 -13.56 -0.74
CA GLY A 141 0.60 -14.42 -0.35
C GLY A 141 1.76 -14.48 -1.36
N LYS A 142 1.59 -13.94 -2.57
CA LYS A 142 2.61 -13.79 -3.63
C LYS A 142 2.71 -12.34 -4.12
N LEU A 143 2.69 -11.37 -3.21
CA LEU A 143 2.81 -9.97 -3.58
C LEU A 143 4.20 -9.67 -4.18
N THR A 144 4.21 -9.11 -5.38
CA THR A 144 5.42 -8.61 -6.02
C THR A 144 5.34 -7.09 -6.14
N ILE A 145 6.36 -6.38 -5.66
CA ILE A 145 6.46 -4.93 -5.81
C ILE A 145 7.58 -4.61 -6.80
N ARG A 146 7.24 -3.87 -7.84
CA ARG A 146 8.18 -3.45 -8.88
C ARG A 146 8.42 -1.95 -8.78
N THR A 147 9.68 -1.59 -8.87
CA THR A 147 10.17 -0.21 -9.03
C THR A 147 10.99 -0.16 -10.32
N ARG A 148 11.59 1.00 -10.60
CA ARG A 148 12.51 1.11 -11.72
C ARG A 148 13.84 0.38 -11.50
N ALA A 149 14.31 0.29 -10.26
CA ALA A 149 15.62 -0.29 -9.97
C ALA A 149 15.55 -1.74 -9.48
N ALA A 150 14.43 -2.15 -8.85
CA ALA A 150 14.31 -3.48 -8.26
C ALA A 150 12.89 -4.08 -8.28
N THR A 151 12.84 -5.40 -8.16
CA THR A 151 11.64 -6.20 -7.87
C THR A 151 11.77 -6.79 -6.47
N MET A 152 10.71 -6.68 -5.67
CA MET A 152 10.63 -7.18 -4.31
C MET A 152 9.53 -8.23 -4.20
N GLY A 153 9.84 -9.40 -3.65
CA GLY A 153 8.86 -10.42 -3.27
C GLY A 153 8.50 -10.29 -1.80
N VAL A 154 7.21 -10.14 -1.51
CA VAL A 154 6.69 -9.88 -0.17
C VAL A 154 5.75 -11.00 0.25
N ARG A 155 5.97 -11.55 1.45
CA ARG A 155 5.07 -12.55 2.03
C ARG A 155 5.02 -12.39 3.55
N GLY A 156 3.92 -11.83 4.04
CA GLY A 156 3.71 -11.72 5.49
C GLY A 156 4.70 -10.77 6.15
N THR A 157 4.73 -9.52 5.69
CA THR A 157 5.81 -8.59 6.03
C THR A 157 5.24 -7.22 6.39
N ASP A 158 5.84 -6.56 7.38
CA ASP A 158 5.73 -5.11 7.58
C ASP A 158 6.98 -4.46 7.01
N PHE A 159 6.82 -3.75 5.90
CA PHE A 159 7.92 -3.20 5.11
C PHE A 159 7.64 -1.76 4.72
N TYR A 160 8.72 -1.02 4.52
CA TYR A 160 8.75 0.27 3.86
C TYR A 160 9.52 0.15 2.56
N ILE A 161 9.05 0.83 1.51
CA ILE A 161 9.73 0.99 0.25
C ILE A 161 9.69 2.46 -0.19
N GLY A 162 10.82 2.97 -0.66
CA GLY A 162 10.95 4.29 -1.26
C GLY A 162 11.65 4.19 -2.61
N ASP A 163 11.11 4.85 -3.63
CA ASP A 163 11.78 5.07 -4.92
C ASP A 163 11.83 6.57 -5.19
N SER A 164 13.02 7.13 -5.34
CA SER A 164 13.19 8.57 -5.59
C SER A 164 13.72 8.81 -7.00
N ASP A 165 13.21 9.86 -7.67
CA ASP A 165 13.72 10.29 -8.97
C ASP A 165 15.17 10.78 -8.91
N GLU A 166 15.50 11.52 -7.85
CA GLU A 166 16.72 12.33 -7.71
C GLU A 166 17.83 11.67 -6.87
N GLY A 167 17.74 10.36 -6.54
CA GLY A 167 18.63 9.74 -5.54
C GLY A 167 19.03 8.28 -5.77
N VAL A 168 19.15 7.55 -4.64
CA VAL A 168 19.79 6.22 -4.44
C VAL A 168 19.03 5.05 -5.10
N GLY A 169 18.09 5.33 -6.02
CA GLY A 169 17.20 4.32 -6.58
C GLY A 169 16.16 3.84 -5.58
N THR A 170 16.08 2.52 -5.40
CA THR A 170 15.06 1.87 -4.56
C THR A 170 15.65 1.52 -3.19
N GLN A 171 15.03 2.03 -2.13
CA GLN A 171 15.31 1.69 -0.75
C GLN A 171 14.17 0.85 -0.17
N VAL A 172 14.51 -0.19 0.57
CA VAL A 172 13.57 -1.04 1.31
C VAL A 172 14.02 -1.14 2.76
N THR A 173 13.11 -1.01 3.71
CA THR A 173 13.37 -1.19 5.15
C THR A 173 12.36 -2.15 5.72
N ILE A 174 12.81 -3.21 6.41
CA ILE A 174 11.93 -4.26 6.94
C ILE A 174 11.76 -4.08 8.43
N LEU A 175 10.50 -3.95 8.85
CA LEU A 175 10.14 -3.80 10.25
C LEU A 175 9.81 -5.15 10.86
N ARG A 176 9.13 -6.03 10.11
CA ARG A 176 8.75 -7.37 10.56
C ARG A 176 8.71 -8.33 9.38
N GLY A 177 9.11 -9.59 9.61
CA GLY A 177 9.22 -10.59 8.56
C GLY A 177 10.49 -10.42 7.71
N GLU A 178 10.39 -10.77 6.45
CA GLU A 178 11.46 -10.66 5.46
C GLU A 178 10.90 -10.40 4.05
N VAL A 179 11.76 -9.94 3.16
CA VAL A 179 11.47 -9.81 1.72
C VAL A 179 12.63 -10.34 0.90
N SER A 180 12.34 -10.76 -0.32
CA SER A 180 13.36 -10.95 -1.35
C SER A 180 13.47 -9.68 -2.18
N LEU A 181 14.68 -9.18 -2.42
CA LEU A 181 14.94 -8.01 -3.26
C LEU A 181 15.88 -8.41 -4.39
N LYS A 182 15.47 -8.13 -5.63
CA LYS A 182 16.25 -8.41 -6.83
C LYS A 182 16.35 -7.14 -7.69
N PRO A 183 17.56 -6.63 -7.97
CA PRO A 183 17.75 -5.58 -8.96
C PRO A 183 17.19 -5.98 -10.34
N VAL A 184 16.73 -5.02 -11.15
CA VAL A 184 16.07 -5.31 -12.45
C VAL A 184 17.01 -6.01 -13.46
N SER A 185 18.33 -5.87 -13.31
CA SER A 185 19.32 -6.54 -14.14
C SER A 185 19.15 -8.08 -14.14
N GLU A 186 19.11 -8.69 -15.33
CA GLU A 186 18.82 -10.13 -15.48
C GLU A 186 19.79 -11.03 -14.69
N LYS A 187 21.06 -10.63 -14.64
CA LYS A 187 22.15 -11.36 -13.96
C LYS A 187 22.25 -11.06 -12.47
N ALA A 188 21.45 -10.13 -11.95
CA ALA A 188 21.52 -9.78 -10.53
C ALA A 188 20.97 -10.93 -9.65
N GLN A 189 21.64 -11.14 -8.52
CA GLN A 189 21.20 -12.12 -7.53
C GLN A 189 20.09 -11.54 -6.66
N THR A 190 19.18 -12.41 -6.25
CA THR A 190 18.16 -12.08 -5.25
C THR A 190 18.77 -12.09 -3.86
N VAL A 191 18.52 -11.05 -3.08
CA VAL A 191 19.01 -10.91 -1.70
C VAL A 191 17.82 -10.85 -0.74
N THR A 192 17.88 -11.60 0.36
CA THR A 192 16.85 -11.55 1.41
C THR A 192 17.17 -10.47 2.43
N ILE A 193 16.21 -9.59 2.70
CA ILE A 193 16.30 -8.55 3.73
C ILE A 193 15.37 -8.91 4.88
N LYS A 194 15.91 -8.96 6.10
CA LYS A 194 15.19 -9.35 7.32
C LYS A 194 14.80 -8.12 8.15
N SER A 195 13.87 -8.31 9.08
CA SER A 195 13.50 -7.30 10.09
C SER A 195 14.73 -6.64 10.73
N GLY A 196 14.68 -5.30 10.86
CA GLY A 196 15.77 -4.47 11.39
C GLY A 196 16.85 -4.11 10.36
N PHE A 197 16.72 -4.55 9.11
CA PHE A 197 17.65 -4.22 8.03
C PHE A 197 16.98 -3.39 6.92
N SER A 198 17.83 -2.66 6.21
CA SER A 198 17.49 -1.92 4.99
C SER A 198 18.34 -2.43 3.84
N GLY A 199 17.74 -2.50 2.65
CA GLY A 199 18.41 -2.76 1.40
C GLY A 199 18.28 -1.57 0.44
N GLU A 200 19.34 -1.27 -0.28
CA GLU A 200 19.37 -0.18 -1.26
C GLU A 200 19.87 -0.72 -2.61
N VAL A 201 19.18 -0.32 -3.69
CA VAL A 201 19.53 -0.65 -5.08
C VAL A 201 19.61 0.65 -5.87
N GLN A 202 20.82 1.01 -6.29
CA GLN A 202 21.06 2.20 -7.10
C GLN A 202 20.43 2.09 -8.47
N LYS A 203 20.06 3.24 -9.06
CA LYS A 203 19.61 3.28 -10.47
C LYS A 203 20.79 2.97 -11.38
N GLU A 204 20.55 2.15 -12.39
CA GLU A 204 21.51 1.89 -13.46
C GLU A 204 21.74 3.19 -14.24
N GLN A 205 22.92 3.81 -14.10
CA GLN A 205 23.20 5.10 -14.75
C GLN A 205 23.86 4.99 -16.13
N THR A 206 24.24 3.82 -16.65
CA THR A 206 24.73 3.64 -18.04
C THR A 206 24.86 2.16 -18.42
N LEU A 207 24.78 1.87 -19.74
CA LEU A 207 24.83 0.55 -20.40
C LEU A 207 26.13 -0.27 -20.22
N THR A 208 27.06 0.14 -19.35
CA THR A 208 28.40 -0.47 -19.23
C THR A 208 28.86 -0.76 -17.81
N ALA A 209 28.00 -0.66 -16.79
CA ALA A 209 28.42 -0.83 -15.40
C ALA A 209 28.09 -2.23 -14.83
N LYS A 210 28.94 -2.68 -13.90
CA LYS A 210 28.81 -3.93 -13.12
C LYS A 210 27.37 -4.15 -12.61
N PRO A 211 26.92 -5.40 -12.44
CA PRO A 211 25.55 -5.69 -11.99
C PRO A 211 25.24 -4.87 -10.73
N ASN A 212 24.13 -4.13 -10.76
CA ASN A 212 23.64 -3.39 -9.59
C ASN A 212 23.57 -4.38 -8.41
N VAL A 213 24.38 -4.13 -7.38
CA VAL A 213 24.43 -4.94 -6.16
C VAL A 213 23.46 -4.35 -5.14
N VAL A 214 22.79 -5.21 -4.39
CA VAL A 214 21.97 -4.79 -3.25
C VAL A 214 22.91 -4.48 -2.08
N ASP A 215 22.96 -3.23 -1.63
CA ASP A 215 23.64 -2.87 -0.37
C ASP A 215 22.70 -3.14 0.81
N VAL A 216 23.10 -4.00 1.73
CA VAL A 216 22.30 -4.38 2.90
C VAL A 216 22.99 -3.91 4.17
N ARG A 217 22.27 -3.12 4.96
CA ARG A 217 22.76 -2.56 6.23
C ARG A 217 21.69 -2.63 7.31
N LYS A 218 22.08 -2.49 8.58
CA LYS A 218 21.09 -2.28 9.65
C LYS A 218 20.30 -1.01 9.36
N ALA A 219 18.99 -1.06 9.61
CA ALA A 219 18.13 0.10 9.53
C ALA A 219 18.61 1.15 10.54
N THR A 220 18.78 2.39 10.08
CA THR A 220 19.24 3.51 10.90
C THR A 220 18.07 4.24 11.52
N LYS A 221 18.35 5.07 12.52
CA LYS A 221 17.34 5.95 13.12
C LYS A 221 16.65 6.83 12.07
N GLU A 222 17.41 7.32 11.10
CA GLU A 222 16.94 8.16 9.99
C GLU A 222 15.99 7.39 9.07
N ASP A 223 16.30 6.13 8.74
CA ASP A 223 15.36 5.30 7.95
C ASP A 223 14.04 5.15 8.69
N LEU A 224 14.10 4.86 9.99
CA LEU A 224 12.91 4.65 10.83
C LEU A 224 12.07 5.92 11.01
N VAL A 225 12.70 7.10 11.01
CA VAL A 225 11.97 8.39 10.97
C VAL A 225 11.20 8.52 9.65
N VAL A 226 11.83 8.21 8.51
CA VAL A 226 11.15 8.24 7.21
C VAL A 226 9.99 7.25 7.16
N VAL A 227 10.16 6.05 7.73
CA VAL A 227 9.08 5.06 7.85
C VAL A 227 7.94 5.59 8.72
N HIS A 228 8.25 6.18 9.88
CA HIS A 228 7.25 6.76 10.77
C HIS A 228 6.47 7.88 10.07
N ASP A 229 7.16 8.79 9.42
CA ASP A 229 6.56 9.91 8.70
C ASP A 229 5.66 9.44 7.56
N CYS A 230 6.02 8.36 6.85
CA CYS A 230 5.17 7.75 5.84
C CYS A 230 3.88 7.16 6.43
N SER A 231 3.93 6.67 7.67
CA SER A 231 2.82 5.97 8.33
C SER A 231 1.85 6.91 9.04
N LYS A 232 2.35 8.06 9.51
CA LYS A 232 1.55 9.03 10.26
C LYS A 232 0.68 9.86 9.34
N ILE A 233 -0.63 9.59 9.35
CA ILE A 233 -1.64 10.33 8.58
C ILE A 233 -2.51 11.07 9.58
N LYS A 234 -2.68 12.38 9.38
CA LYS A 234 -3.58 13.14 10.26
C LYS A 234 -5.04 12.77 9.94
N PRO A 235 -5.87 12.49 10.95
CA PRO A 235 -7.29 12.28 10.72
C PRO A 235 -7.91 13.55 10.11
N GLU A 236 -8.51 13.43 8.92
CA GLU A 236 -9.24 14.54 8.33
C GLU A 236 -10.63 14.71 8.98
N PRO A 237 -11.09 15.96 9.21
CA PRO A 237 -12.44 16.24 9.73
C PRO A 237 -13.56 15.65 8.86
N GLN A 238 -13.27 15.34 7.59
CA GLN A 238 -14.23 14.75 6.66
C GLN A 238 -14.78 13.41 7.15
N LYS A 239 -14.02 12.65 7.95
CA LYS A 239 -14.45 11.35 8.49
C LYS A 239 -15.70 11.46 9.37
N GLU A 240 -15.87 12.59 10.07
CA GLU A 240 -17.04 12.85 10.92
C GLU A 240 -18.30 13.16 10.12
N LYS A 241 -18.15 13.66 8.88
CA LYS A 241 -19.27 14.03 7.99
C LYS A 241 -19.74 12.88 7.10
N LEU A 242 -19.09 11.72 7.16
CA LEU A 242 -19.47 10.56 6.35
C LEU A 242 -20.84 9.99 6.77
N PRO A 243 -21.63 9.47 5.81
CA PRO A 243 -22.82 8.69 6.12
C PRO A 243 -22.52 7.51 7.06
N GLU A 244 -23.47 7.22 7.96
CA GLU A 244 -23.31 6.19 8.98
C GLU A 244 -22.91 4.80 8.44
N PRO A 245 -23.48 4.30 7.33
CA PRO A 245 -23.08 3.01 6.76
C PRO A 245 -21.60 2.99 6.32
N ILE A 246 -21.09 4.13 5.85
CA ILE A 246 -19.71 4.26 5.40
C ILE A 246 -18.77 4.27 6.61
N LYS A 247 -19.13 4.98 7.69
CA LYS A 247 -18.37 4.98 8.95
C LYS A 247 -18.23 3.56 9.52
N GLN A 248 -19.33 2.83 9.62
CA GLN A 248 -19.34 1.44 10.10
C GLN A 248 -18.47 0.52 9.24
N LYS A 249 -18.53 0.66 7.91
CA LYS A 249 -17.65 -0.10 7.00
C LYS A 249 -16.17 0.21 7.27
N ILE A 250 -15.81 1.47 7.43
CA ILE A 250 -14.42 1.88 7.69
C ILE A 250 -13.95 1.37 9.06
N GLU A 251 -14.77 1.49 10.10
CA GLU A 251 -14.46 0.97 11.43
C GLU A 251 -14.25 -0.54 11.42
N LEU A 252 -15.08 -1.29 10.69
CA LEU A 252 -14.92 -2.73 10.52
C LEU A 252 -13.59 -3.08 9.81
N LEU A 253 -13.24 -2.33 8.77
CA LEU A 253 -11.98 -2.52 8.04
C LEU A 253 -10.77 -2.23 8.93
N GLU A 254 -10.78 -1.11 9.66
CA GLU A 254 -9.71 -0.75 10.60
C GLU A 254 -9.59 -1.76 11.73
N LYS A 255 -10.71 -2.27 12.26
CA LYS A 255 -10.71 -3.35 13.27
C LYS A 255 -10.06 -4.63 12.72
N LYS A 256 -10.46 -5.06 11.52
CA LYS A 256 -9.83 -6.22 10.84
C LYS A 256 -8.33 -6.01 10.63
N CYS A 257 -7.92 -4.79 10.27
CA CYS A 257 -6.52 -4.44 10.10
C CYS A 257 -5.73 -4.56 11.41
N THR A 258 -6.27 -4.04 12.50
CA THR A 258 -5.69 -4.20 13.85
C THR A 258 -5.57 -5.68 14.20
N GLU A 259 -6.64 -6.46 14.07
CA GLU A 259 -6.67 -7.90 14.41
C GLU A 259 -5.63 -8.68 13.58
N ALA A 260 -5.58 -8.45 12.28
CA ALA A 260 -4.60 -9.08 11.40
C ALA A 260 -3.16 -8.73 11.80
N THR A 261 -2.89 -7.46 12.12
CA THR A 261 -1.57 -6.99 12.54
C THR A 261 -1.17 -7.59 13.88
N LEU A 262 -2.07 -7.61 14.87
CA LEU A 262 -1.83 -8.21 16.18
C LEU A 262 -1.56 -9.71 16.09
N ASN A 263 -2.33 -10.43 15.27
CA ASN A 263 -2.13 -11.87 15.07
C ASN A 263 -0.77 -12.18 14.43
N ALA A 264 -0.33 -11.36 13.48
CA ALA A 264 1.01 -11.47 12.89
C ALA A 264 2.10 -11.22 13.96
N ILE A 265 1.98 -10.12 14.73
CA ILE A 265 2.95 -9.79 15.80
C ILE A 265 2.99 -10.88 16.86
N LYS A 266 1.85 -11.43 17.27
CA LYS A 266 1.78 -12.54 18.24
C LYS A 266 2.65 -13.73 17.83
N THR A 267 2.74 -13.99 16.52
CA THR A 267 3.49 -15.12 15.98
C THR A 267 4.97 -14.78 15.79
N GLU A 268 5.28 -13.56 15.33
CA GLU A 268 6.61 -13.15 14.89
C GLU A 268 7.43 -12.43 15.97
N ASP A 269 6.78 -11.70 16.87
CA ASP A 269 7.39 -11.02 18.02
C ASP A 269 6.47 -11.10 19.27
N PRO A 270 6.48 -12.23 20.00
CA PRO A 270 5.67 -12.41 21.21
C PRO A 270 5.95 -11.39 22.32
N LYS A 271 7.17 -10.81 22.35
CA LYS A 271 7.54 -9.80 23.35
C LYS A 271 6.83 -8.48 23.06
N LEU A 272 6.86 -8.02 21.81
CA LEU A 272 6.09 -6.85 21.40
C LEU A 272 4.59 -7.06 21.61
N TYR A 273 4.07 -8.25 21.29
CA TYR A 273 2.66 -8.57 21.53
C TYR A 273 2.27 -8.42 23.02
N ALA A 274 3.10 -8.91 23.93
CA ALA A 274 2.87 -8.74 25.37
C ALA A 274 2.88 -7.25 25.78
N GLU A 275 3.85 -6.46 25.28
CA GLU A 275 3.94 -5.01 25.55
C GLU A 275 2.71 -4.25 25.03
N LEU A 276 2.22 -4.59 23.84
CA LEU A 276 1.02 -3.98 23.25
C LEU A 276 -0.22 -4.27 24.10
N ASN A 277 -0.39 -5.51 24.56
CA ASN A 277 -1.51 -5.90 25.41
C ASN A 277 -1.47 -5.19 26.77
N THR A 278 -0.30 -5.11 27.41
CA THR A 278 -0.15 -4.42 28.70
C THR A 278 -0.50 -2.94 28.61
N LYS A 279 -0.20 -2.29 27.47
CA LYS A 279 -0.55 -0.88 27.23
C LYS A 279 -1.98 -0.66 26.73
N GLY A 280 -2.76 -1.72 26.48
CA GLY A 280 -4.12 -1.63 25.95
C GLY A 280 -4.18 -1.04 24.53
N ILE A 281 -3.11 -1.19 23.74
CA ILE A 281 -3.05 -0.62 22.38
C ILE A 281 -3.87 -1.49 21.43
N GLN A 282 -4.86 -0.87 20.78
CA GLN A 282 -5.82 -1.58 19.91
C GLN A 282 -6.07 -0.89 18.56
N SER A 283 -5.27 0.12 18.18
CA SER A 283 -5.32 0.70 16.84
C SER A 283 -4.10 0.28 16.01
N ALA A 284 -4.32 -0.01 14.72
CA ALA A 284 -3.24 -0.35 13.79
C ALA A 284 -2.15 0.74 13.73
N ASP A 285 -2.54 2.01 13.85
CA ASP A 285 -1.62 3.15 13.78
C ASP A 285 -0.72 3.22 15.03
N GLU A 286 -1.26 2.98 16.22
CA GLU A 286 -0.47 2.90 17.45
C GLU A 286 0.44 1.67 17.48
N ILE A 287 -0.04 0.52 16.99
CA ILE A 287 0.77 -0.68 16.83
C ILE A 287 1.97 -0.38 15.94
N ASN A 288 1.71 0.21 14.76
CA ASN A 288 2.73 0.61 13.81
C ASN A 288 3.76 1.58 14.43
N MET A 289 3.30 2.51 15.27
CA MET A 289 4.17 3.42 16.02
C MET A 289 5.04 2.68 17.05
N GLN A 290 4.49 1.73 17.81
CA GLN A 290 5.28 0.96 18.79
C GLN A 290 6.31 0.07 18.10
N THR A 291 5.97 -0.58 16.98
CA THR A 291 6.92 -1.38 16.20
C THR A 291 8.12 -0.54 15.77
N VAL A 292 7.89 0.65 15.21
CA VAL A 292 8.98 1.56 14.84
C VAL A 292 9.76 2.01 16.07
N LYS A 293 9.08 2.34 17.18
CA LYS A 293 9.72 2.77 18.43
C LYS A 293 10.66 1.70 19.01
N GLN A 294 10.29 0.43 18.95
CA GLN A 294 11.13 -0.68 19.41
C GLN A 294 12.40 -0.77 18.55
N LEU A 295 12.25 -0.82 17.23
CA LEU A 295 13.39 -0.86 16.30
C LEU A 295 14.30 0.38 16.45
N PHE A 296 13.72 1.55 16.72
CA PHE A 296 14.45 2.81 16.88
C PHE A 296 15.40 2.79 18.10
N LYS A 297 15.06 2.07 19.17
CA LYS A 297 15.92 1.94 20.35
C LYS A 297 17.23 1.22 20.04
N GLU A 298 17.19 0.24 19.13
CA GLU A 298 18.31 -0.63 18.78
C GLU A 298 19.06 -0.17 17.52
N ALA A 299 18.46 0.76 16.76
CA ALA A 299 19.01 1.25 15.50
C ALA A 299 20.26 2.12 15.68
N PRO A 300 21.33 1.91 14.88
CA PRO A 300 22.46 2.82 14.82
C PRO A 300 22.08 4.18 14.22
N ALA A 301 22.89 5.21 14.49
CA ALA A 301 22.81 6.47 13.75
C ALA A 301 23.26 6.26 12.30
N ALA A 302 22.70 7.01 11.36
CA ALA A 302 23.16 6.96 9.98
C ALA A 302 24.64 7.34 9.88
N PRO A 303 25.43 6.66 9.04
CA PRO A 303 26.75 7.15 8.69
C PRO A 303 26.60 8.55 8.12
N LYS A 304 27.46 9.50 8.54
CA LYS A 304 27.44 10.88 8.05
C LYS A 304 27.47 10.86 6.52
N LYS A 305 26.33 11.11 5.86
CA LYS A 305 26.32 11.36 4.41
C LYS A 305 27.29 12.51 4.15
N LYS A 306 28.19 12.37 3.16
CA LYS A 306 28.98 13.50 2.66
C LYS A 306 28.00 14.66 2.41
N LYS A 307 28.33 15.87 2.89
CA LYS A 307 27.53 17.06 2.61
C LYS A 307 27.24 17.09 1.09
N PRO A 308 25.99 17.26 0.64
CA PRO A 308 25.71 17.46 -0.78
C PRO A 308 26.55 18.63 -1.27
N GLN A 309 27.24 18.46 -2.40
CA GLN A 309 27.98 19.56 -3.00
C GLN A 309 26.97 20.62 -3.45
N GLU A 310 27.38 21.89 -3.42
CA GLU A 310 26.52 23.07 -3.63
C GLU A 310 25.70 23.03 -4.95
N GLY A 311 26.12 22.23 -5.94
CA GLY A 311 25.38 21.95 -7.17
C GLY A 311 24.18 21.00 -7.06
N GLU A 312 24.02 20.27 -5.94
CA GLU A 312 22.86 19.40 -5.65
C GLU A 312 21.76 20.13 -4.86
N LEU A 313 22.08 21.27 -4.23
CA LEU A 313 21.13 22.07 -3.43
C LEU A 313 20.20 22.96 -4.27
N LEU A 314 20.44 23.06 -5.59
CA LEU A 314 19.66 23.89 -6.53
C LEU A 314 18.83 23.07 -7.54
N LYS A 315 18.72 21.74 -7.37
CA LYS A 315 18.03 20.85 -8.34
C LYS A 315 16.85 20.07 -7.77
N GLY A 316 16.38 20.39 -6.56
CA GLY A 316 15.17 19.80 -5.99
C GLY A 316 14.04 20.81 -6.03
N LEU A 317 12.91 20.44 -6.64
CA LEU A 317 11.71 21.23 -6.94
C LEU A 317 11.70 21.81 -8.37
N ASP A 318 11.70 20.93 -9.37
CA ASP A 318 11.04 21.26 -10.64
C ASP A 318 9.63 20.62 -10.67
N PRO A 319 8.56 21.42 -10.49
CA PRO A 319 7.18 20.97 -10.71
C PRO A 319 6.96 20.33 -12.09
N GLN A 320 7.80 20.65 -13.08
CA GLN A 320 7.64 20.19 -14.46
C GLN A 320 7.91 18.69 -14.63
N THR A 321 8.67 18.04 -13.73
CA THR A 321 8.86 16.58 -13.80
C THR A 321 7.55 15.83 -13.53
N TYR A 322 6.68 16.39 -12.69
CA TYR A 322 5.35 15.84 -12.40
C TYR A 322 4.35 16.06 -13.55
N GLU A 323 4.45 17.20 -14.24
CA GLU A 323 3.62 17.54 -15.41
C GLU A 323 4.01 16.76 -16.67
N LYS A 324 5.30 16.39 -16.81
CA LYS A 324 5.81 15.64 -17.97
C LYS A 324 5.13 14.29 -18.17
N TYR A 325 4.63 13.67 -17.10
CA TYR A 325 3.96 12.36 -17.16
C TYR A 325 2.43 12.44 -17.21
N PHE A 326 1.83 13.62 -17.02
CA PHE A 326 0.38 13.76 -16.93
C PHE A 326 -0.09 15.10 -17.51
N LYS A 327 -0.10 15.23 -18.85
CA LYS A 327 -0.98 16.22 -19.50
C LYS A 327 -2.40 15.68 -19.44
N ALA A 328 -3.26 16.33 -18.66
CA ALA A 328 -4.70 16.20 -18.86
C ALA A 328 -5.01 16.80 -20.23
N LEU A 329 -5.64 16.00 -21.10
CA LEU A 329 -6.23 16.53 -22.32
C LEU A 329 -7.59 17.09 -21.90
N GLU A 330 -7.78 18.40 -22.05
CA GLU A 330 -9.10 19.03 -21.97
C GLU A 330 -10.02 18.53 -23.09
#